data_AF-A0A0H2MLM4-F1
#
_entry.id   AF-A0A0H2MLM4-F1
#
_cell.length_a   1.000
_cell.length_b   1.000
_cell.length_c   1.000
_cell.angle_alpha   90.00
_cell.angle_beta   90.00
_cell.angle_gamma   90.00
#
_symmetry.space_group_name_H-M   'P 1'
#
loop_
_entity.id
_entity.type
_entity.pdbx_description
1 polymer ?
#
loop_
_entity_poly.entity_id
_entity_poly.type
_entity_poly.pdbx_seq_one_letter_code
_entity_poly.pdbx_strand_id
1 'polypeptide(L)'
;MINADTILFALMMVTLVNMARYLTALRSLIYIMREAHPLLYQQVDGNGFFTTHGNVTKQVRLFHYIKSKEYHHHHDEVFTGKCDRVRELFILSTSLLAVTLLAAMIL
;
A
#
# COMPACT_ATOMS: atom_id res chain seq x y z
N MET A 1 -25.03 -25.10 -0.26
CA MET A 1 -23.75 -25.81 -0.01
C MET A 1 -22.65 -24.86 -0.43
N ILE A 2 -21.68 -24.59 0.44
CA ILE A 2 -20.53 -23.74 0.08
C ILE A 2 -19.58 -24.63 -0.73
N ASN A 3 -19.34 -24.28 -1.99
CA ASN A 3 -18.36 -24.97 -2.84
C ASN A 3 -17.00 -24.25 -2.78
N ALA A 4 -15.92 -24.95 -3.13
CA ALA A 4 -14.56 -24.42 -3.23
C ALA A 4 -14.51 -23.12 -4.05
N ASP A 5 -15.21 -23.08 -5.20
CA ASP A 5 -15.33 -21.89 -6.05
C ASP A 5 -15.90 -20.68 -5.30
N THR A 6 -16.87 -20.89 -4.41
CA THR A 6 -17.50 -19.80 -3.63
C THR A 6 -16.52 -19.23 -2.61
N ILE A 7 -15.70 -20.09 -1.98
CA ILE A 7 -14.66 -19.68 -1.02
C ILE A 7 -13.59 -18.88 -1.74
N LEU A 8 -13.11 -19.38 -2.88
CA LEU A 8 -12.07 -18.73 -3.68
C LEU A 8 -12.55 -17.37 -4.23
N PHE A 9 -13.79 -17.30 -4.72
CA PHE A 9 -14.40 -16.04 -5.15
C PHE A 9 -14.48 -15.03 -4.01
N ALA A 10 -14.92 -15.46 -2.82
CA ALA A 10 -14.98 -14.59 -1.65
C ALA A 10 -13.59 -14.07 -1.24
N LEU A 11 -12.57 -14.93 -1.18
CA LEU A 11 -11.19 -14.54 -0.87
C LEU A 11 -10.63 -13.56 -1.91
N MET A 12 -10.90 -13.80 -3.19
CA MET A 12 -10.50 -12.90 -4.27
C MET A 12 -11.15 -11.52 -4.11
N MET A 13 -12.46 -11.47 -3.83
CA MET A 13 -13.17 -10.21 -3.59
C MET A 13 -12.61 -9.44 -2.41
N VAL A 14 -12.35 -10.10 -1.27
CA VAL A 14 -11.76 -9.45 -0.09
C VAL A 14 -10.33 -8.97 -0.39
N THR A 15 -9.56 -9.71 -1.18
CA THR A 15 -8.22 -9.31 -1.64
C THR A 15 -8.27 -8.07 -2.52
N LEU A 16 -9.18 -8.03 -3.50
CA LEU A 16 -9.35 -6.88 -4.39
C LEU A 16 -9.78 -5.62 -3.62
N VAL A 17 -10.72 -5.75 -2.68
CA VAL A 17 -11.15 -4.63 -1.82
C VAL A 17 -10.00 -4.14 -0.94
N ASN A 18 -9.20 -5.04 -0.37
CA ASN A 18 -8.01 -4.65 0.39
C ASN A 18 -6.95 -3.95 -0.47
N MET A 19 -6.71 -4.45 -1.68
CA MET A 19 -5.79 -3.83 -2.63
C MET A 19 -6.27 -2.42 -3.00
N ALA A 20 -7.56 -2.23 -3.28
CA ALA A 20 -8.13 -0.91 -3.54
C ALA A 20 -7.98 0.04 -2.34
N ARG A 21 -8.19 -0.46 -1.11
CA ARG A 21 -7.95 0.31 0.13
C ARG A 21 -6.48 0.70 0.28
N TYR A 22 -5.55 -0.20 -0.03
CA TYR A 22 -4.12 0.09 0.01
C TYR A 22 -3.74 1.17 -1.01
N LEU A 23 -4.17 1.03 -2.28
CA LEU A 23 -3.87 2.00 -3.34
C LEU A 23 -4.45 3.40 -3.04
N THR A 24 -5.68 3.46 -2.52
CA THR A 24 -6.30 4.73 -2.12
C THR A 24 -5.61 5.37 -0.93
N ALA A 25 -5.19 4.58 0.07
CA ALA A 25 -4.41 5.07 1.20
C ALA A 25 -3.05 5.61 0.74
N LEU A 26 -2.37 4.90 -0.15
CA LEU A 26 -1.09 5.32 -0.73
C LEU A 26 -1.25 6.63 -1.52
N ARG A 27 -2.30 6.75 -2.35
CA ARG A 27 -2.61 8.00 -3.05
C ARG A 27 -2.84 9.17 -2.09
N SER A 28 -3.54 8.93 -0.98
CA SER A 28 -3.74 9.95 0.05
C SER A 28 -2.43 10.34 0.75
N LEU A 29 -1.53 9.37 0.97
CA LEU A 29 -0.21 9.62 1.53
C LEU A 29 0.65 10.46 0.58
N ILE A 30 0.68 10.13 -0.72
CA ILE A 30 1.42 10.91 -1.73
C ILE A 30 0.91 12.35 -1.80
N TYR A 31 -0.42 12.55 -1.71
CA TYR A 31 -1.03 13.87 -1.72
C TYR A 31 -0.55 14.72 -0.53
N ILE A 32 -0.66 14.21 0.69
CA ILE A 32 -0.25 14.97 1.89
C ILE A 32 1.26 15.12 2.00
N MET A 33 2.04 14.15 1.49
CA MET A 33 3.50 14.22 1.45
C MET A 33 4.01 15.41 0.63
N ARG A 34 3.23 15.89 -0.35
CA ARG A 34 3.58 17.08 -1.13
C ARG A 34 3.76 18.32 -0.26
N GLU A 35 2.95 18.45 0.79
CA GLU A 35 2.96 19.59 1.71
C GLU A 35 3.81 19.28 2.95
N ALA A 36 3.63 18.10 3.54
CA ALA A 36 4.32 17.71 4.77
C ALA A 36 5.81 17.44 4.56
N HIS A 37 6.22 16.85 3.43
CA HIS A 37 7.61 16.46 3.18
C HIS A 37 8.00 16.56 1.69
N PRO A 38 8.08 17.78 1.12
CA PRO A 38 8.26 18.00 -0.33
C PRO A 38 9.56 17.38 -0.91
N LEU A 39 10.62 17.30 -0.10
CA LEU A 39 11.88 16.65 -0.51
C LEU A 39 11.68 15.15 -0.77
N LEU A 40 10.92 14.47 0.08
CA LEU A 40 10.63 13.04 -0.08
C LEU A 40 9.68 12.83 -1.26
N TYR A 41 8.69 13.72 -1.42
CA TYR A 41 7.79 13.73 -2.58
C TYR A 41 8.54 13.74 -3.90
N GLN A 42 9.55 14.60 -4.05
CA GLN A 42 10.37 14.66 -5.26
C GLN A 42 11.27 13.44 -5.43
N GLN A 43 11.82 12.92 -4.32
CA GLN A 43 12.69 11.75 -4.34
C GLN A 43 11.97 10.47 -4.78
N VAL A 44 10.69 10.32 -4.45
CA VAL A 44 9.89 9.15 -4.79
C VAL A 44 9.12 9.30 -6.10
N ASP A 45 9.41 10.37 -6.86
CA ASP A 45 8.71 10.71 -8.11
C ASP A 45 7.20 10.87 -7.87
N GLY A 46 6.81 11.71 -6.90
CA GLY A 46 5.43 11.84 -6.45
C GLY A 46 4.41 12.22 -7.54
N ASN A 47 4.83 12.92 -8.61
CA ASN A 47 3.97 13.25 -9.75
C ASN A 47 3.82 12.05 -10.72
N GLY A 48 4.87 11.25 -10.87
CA GLY A 48 4.90 10.02 -11.67
C GLY A 48 4.50 8.76 -10.91
N PHE A 49 4.15 8.85 -9.61
CA PHE A 49 4.04 7.69 -8.73
C PHE A 49 3.02 6.63 -9.22
N PHE A 50 1.93 7.05 -9.85
CA PHE A 50 0.89 6.17 -10.40
C PHE A 50 0.86 6.15 -11.94
N THR A 51 1.93 6.59 -12.61
CA THR A 51 2.01 6.56 -14.07
C THR A 51 2.83 5.37 -14.57
N THR A 52 2.58 4.95 -15.80
CA THR A 52 3.30 3.82 -16.44
C THR A 52 4.79 4.10 -16.66
N HIS A 53 5.19 5.37 -16.70
CA HIS A 53 6.59 5.81 -16.85
C HIS A 53 7.24 6.19 -15.51
N GLY A 54 6.58 5.93 -14.39
CA GLY A 54 7.12 6.23 -13.06
C GLY A 54 8.41 5.48 -12.77
N ASN A 55 9.34 6.13 -12.08
CA ASN A 55 10.62 5.49 -11.75
C ASN A 55 10.46 4.53 -10.54
N VAL A 56 10.29 3.24 -10.82
CA VAL A 56 10.09 2.20 -9.79
C VAL A 56 11.22 2.19 -8.76
N THR A 57 12.47 2.40 -9.17
CA THR A 57 13.63 2.47 -8.25
C THR A 57 13.48 3.60 -7.22
N LYS A 58 12.90 4.73 -7.63
CA LYS A 58 12.56 5.84 -6.73
C LYS A 58 11.37 5.52 -5.84
N GLN A 59 10.35 4.83 -6.36
CA GLN A 59 9.18 4.42 -5.57
C GLN A 59 9.54 3.44 -4.44
N VAL A 60 10.51 2.55 -4.66
CA VAL A 60 11.03 1.64 -3.61
C VAL A 60 11.60 2.40 -2.41
N ARG A 61 12.07 3.64 -2.61
CA ARG A 61 12.53 4.49 -1.49
C ARG A 61 11.40 4.82 -0.52
N LEU A 62 10.18 5.05 -1.02
CA LEU A 62 9.01 5.28 -0.17
C LEU A 62 8.71 4.03 0.67
N PHE A 63 8.78 2.85 0.05
CA PHE A 63 8.61 1.59 0.75
C PHE A 63 9.63 1.44 1.87
N HIS A 64 10.92 1.70 1.59
CA HIS A 64 11.96 1.62 2.61
C HIS A 64 11.70 2.61 3.75
N TYR A 65 11.35 3.86 3.44
CA TYR A 65 11.04 4.90 4.42
C TYR A 65 9.88 4.52 5.36
N ILE A 66 8.79 3.96 4.81
CA ILE A 66 7.65 3.48 5.60
C ILE A 66 8.04 2.23 6.41
N LYS A 67 8.86 1.34 5.84
CA LYS A 67 9.31 0.12 6.50
C LYS A 67 10.22 0.42 7.70
N SER A 68 11.19 1.32 7.54
CA SER A 68 12.16 1.69 8.58
C SER A 68 11.62 2.70 9.59
N LYS A 69 10.35 3.12 9.46
CA LYS A 69 9.67 3.97 10.45
C LYS A 69 10.28 5.37 10.59
N GLU A 70 10.97 5.86 9.56
CA GLU A 70 11.65 7.16 9.56
C GLU A 70 10.69 8.35 9.80
N TYR A 71 9.41 8.18 9.43
CA TYR A 71 8.36 9.19 9.61
C TYR A 71 8.03 9.53 11.06
N HIS A 72 8.42 8.71 12.06
CA HIS A 72 8.19 9.04 13.47
C HIS A 72 8.95 10.28 13.94
N HIS A 73 10.00 10.69 13.23
CA HIS A 73 10.71 11.94 13.52
C HIS A 73 9.95 13.18 13.03
N HIS A 74 8.87 12.98 12.26
CA HIS A 74 8.07 14.07 11.71
C HIS A 74 6.96 14.48 12.68
N HIS A 75 6.84 15.79 12.92
CA HIS A 75 5.87 16.35 13.88
C HIS A 75 4.43 16.40 13.34
N ASP A 76 4.19 16.08 12.07
CA ASP A 76 2.86 16.06 11.49
C ASP A 76 2.15 14.73 11.81
N GLU A 77 1.28 14.75 12.81
CA GLU A 77 0.48 13.59 13.24
C GLU A 77 -0.41 13.06 12.11
N VAL A 78 -0.89 13.92 11.21
CA VAL A 78 -1.72 13.50 10.07
C VAL A 78 -0.88 12.71 9.07
N PHE A 79 0.33 13.18 8.77
CA PHE A 79 1.28 12.47 7.91
C PHE A 79 1.71 11.12 8.50
N THR A 80 2.09 11.12 9.78
CA THR A 80 2.52 9.91 10.51
C THR A 80 1.39 8.88 10.55
N GLY A 81 0.16 9.28 10.90
CA GLY A 81 -1.00 8.38 10.90
C GLY A 81 -1.34 7.81 9.52
N LYS A 82 -1.09 8.57 8.44
CA LYS A 82 -1.25 8.06 7.06
C LYS A 82 -0.16 7.05 6.69
N CYS A 83 1.09 7.28 7.12
CA CYS A 83 2.19 6.31 6.95
C CYS A 83 1.88 4.99 7.66
N ASP A 84 1.42 5.06 8.92
CA ASP A 84 1.02 3.87 9.70
C ASP A 84 -0.10 3.10 9.01
N ARG A 85 -1.16 3.80 8.57
CA ARG A 85 -2.28 3.18 7.85
C ARG A 85 -1.83 2.49 6.56
N VAL A 86 -0.95 3.11 5.78
CA VAL A 86 -0.41 2.51 4.55
C VAL A 86 0.41 1.26 4.88
N ARG A 87 1.22 1.30 5.94
CA ARG A 87 2.00 0.16 6.41
C ARG A 87 1.12 -1.03 6.83
N GLU A 88 0.09 -0.78 7.63
CA GLU A 88 -0.86 -1.82 8.06
C GLU A 88 -1.61 -2.43 6.87
N LEU A 89 -2.09 -1.58 5.96
CA LEU A 89 -2.78 -2.03 4.74
C LEU A 89 -1.85 -2.82 3.82
N PHE A 90 -0.56 -2.48 3.75
CA PHE A 90 0.43 -3.25 3.00
C PHE A 90 0.55 -4.67 3.58
N ILE A 91 0.79 -4.78 4.89
CA ILE A 91 0.94 -6.07 5.57
C ILE A 91 -0.33 -6.93 5.40
N LEU A 92 -1.51 -6.31 5.60
CA LEU A 92 -2.79 -6.98 5.42
C LEU A 92 -3.01 -7.43 3.97
N SER A 93 -2.69 -6.59 2.98
CA SER A 93 -2.90 -6.92 1.57
C SER A 93 -1.94 -8.03 1.12
N THR A 94 -0.68 -8.00 1.55
CA THR A 94 0.29 -9.06 1.23
C THR A 94 -0.07 -10.38 1.89
N SER A 95 -0.51 -10.38 3.15
CA SER A 95 -0.95 -11.61 3.83
C SER A 95 -2.21 -12.19 3.19
N LEU A 96 -3.19 -11.35 2.85
CA LEU A 96 -4.41 -11.81 2.18
C LEU A 96 -4.14 -12.36 0.79
N LEU A 97 -3.26 -11.71 0.04
CA LEU A 97 -2.83 -12.19 -1.27
C LEU A 97 -2.16 -13.55 -1.15
N ALA A 98 -1.24 -13.74 -0.19
CA ALA A 98 -0.59 -15.02 0.04
C ALA A 98 -1.60 -16.12 0.41
N VAL A 99 -2.55 -15.84 1.31
CA VAL A 99 -3.61 -16.78 1.68
C VAL A 99 -4.49 -17.12 0.48
N THR A 100 -4.86 -16.14 -0.33
CA THR A 100 -5.70 -16.34 -1.53
C THR A 100 -4.98 -17.17 -2.58
N LEU A 101 -3.68 -16.93 -2.81
CA LEU A 101 -2.87 -17.72 -3.72
C LEU A 101 -2.71 -19.16 -3.22
N LEU A 102 -2.46 -19.36 -1.92
CA LEU A 102 -2.40 -20.71 -1.34
C LEU A 102 -3.74 -21.45 -1.47
N ALA A 103 -4.85 -20.77 -1.20
CA ALA A 103 -6.18 -21.34 -1.38
C ALA A 103 -6.42 -21.74 -2.84
N ALA A 104 -6.01 -20.90 -3.80
CA ALA A 104 -6.12 -21.20 -5.23
C ALA A 104 -5.24 -22.35 -5.73
N MET A 105 -4.19 -22.72 -4.98
CA MET A 105 -3.33 -23.85 -5.31
C MET A 105 -3.81 -25.16 -4.67
N ILE A 106 -4.58 -25.09 -3.58
CA ILE A 106 -4.99 -26.26 -2.78
C ILE A 106 -6.41 -26.71 -3.12
N LEU A 107 -7.32 -25.75 -3.37
CA LEU A 107 -8.72 -25.99 -3.73
C LEU A 107 -8.87 -26.27 -5.23
#